data_AF-A0A925WCQ9-F1
#
_entry.id   AF-A0A925WCQ9-F1
#
_cell.length_a   1.000
_cell.length_b   1.000
_cell.length_c   1.000
_cell.angle_alpha   90.00
_cell.angle_beta   90.00
_cell.angle_gamma   90.00
#
_symmetry.space_group_name_H-M   'P 1'
#
loop_
_entity.id
_entity.type
_entity.pdbx_description
1 polymer ?
#
loop_
_entity_poly.entity_id
_entity_poly.type
_entity_poly.pdbx_seq_one_letter_code
_entity_poly.pdbx_strand_id
1 'polypeptide(L)' 'RAVVDGVFPMAEAAAAHRRAEGGVRGKVVLDLTR' A
#
# COMPACT_ATOMS: atom_id res chain seq x y z
N ARG A 1 12.68 -8.45 9.52
CA ARG A 1 12.55 -8.29 8.05
C ARG A 1 11.21 -7.63 7.78
N ALA A 2 11.17 -6.50 7.08
CA ALA A 2 9.89 -5.88 6.72
C ALA A 2 9.21 -6.71 5.62
N VAL A 3 7.93 -7.03 5.80
CA VAL A 3 7.10 -7.67 4.77
C VAL A 3 6.30 -6.55 4.11
N VAL A 4 6.44 -6.43 2.78
CA VAL A 4 5.67 -5.48 1.98
C VAL A 4 4.51 -6.24 1.36
N ASP A 5 3.30 -5.86 1.75
CA ASP A 5 2.06 -6.48 1.28
C ASP A 5 1.59 -5.91 -0.06
N GLY A 6 2.02 -4.68 -0.38
CA GLY A 6 1.69 -4.03 -1.64
C GLY A 6 2.38 -2.68 -1.79
N VAL A 7 2.64 -2.31 -3.05
CA VAL A 7 3.14 -1.00 -3.43
C VAL A 7 2.15 -0.39 -4.41
N PHE A 8 1.72 0.83 -4.15
CA PHE A 8 0.77 1.57 -4.98
C PHE A 8 1.40 2.89 -5.42
N PRO A 9 1.16 3.36 -6.65
CA PRO A 9 1.53 4.72 -7.03
C PRO A 9 0.77 5.73 -6.17
N MET A 10 1.33 6.92 -5.99
CA MET A 10 0.72 7.94 -5.13
C MET A 10 -0.70 8.31 -5.60
N ALA A 11 -0.93 8.31 -6.92
CA ALA A 11 -2.25 8.55 -7.51
C ALA A 11 -3.34 7.54 -7.05
N GLU A 12 -2.93 6.36 -6.59
CA GLU A 12 -3.82 5.29 -6.16
C GLU A 12 -3.91 5.15 -4.62
N ALA A 13 -3.54 6.18 -3.86
CA ALA A 13 -3.58 6.14 -2.39
C ALA A 13 -4.95 5.69 -1.81
N ALA A 14 -6.05 6.06 -2.47
CA ALA A 14 -7.38 5.60 -2.08
C ALA A 14 -7.55 4.07 -2.20
N ALA A 15 -6.97 3.45 -3.23
CA ALA A 15 -6.99 1.99 -3.38
C ALA A 15 -6.10 1.30 -2.33
N ALA A 16 -4.95 1.89 -2.03
CA ALA A 16 -4.07 1.44 -0.95
C ALA A 16 -4.79 1.45 0.41
N HIS A 17 -5.58 2.49 0.69
CA HIS A 17 -6.39 2.60 1.91
C HIS A 17 -7.48 1.51 1.98
N ARG A 18 -8.26 1.33 0.90
CA ARG A 18 -9.28 0.25 0.84
C ARG A 18 -8.65 -1.13 1.07
N ARG A 19 -7.45 -1.36 0.51
CA ARG A 19 -6.68 -2.60 0.73
C ARG A 19 -6.28 -2.78 2.19
N ALA A 20 -5.86 -1.70 2.86
CA ALA A 20 -5.47 -1.71 4.28
C ALA A 20 -6.68 -1.93 5.20
N GLU A 21 -7.83 -1.32 4.90
CA GLU A 21 -9.09 -1.50 5.63
C GLU A 21 -9.58 -2.96 5.58
N GLY A 22 -9.36 -3.65 4.46
CA GLY A 22 -9.64 -5.09 4.33
C GLY A 22 -8.66 -6.01 5.07
N GLY A 23 -7.62 -5.46 5.70
CA GLY A 23 -6.61 -6.20 6.44
C GLY A 23 -5.33 -6.50 5.64
N VAL A 24 -4.19 -6.24 6.30
CA VAL A 24 -2.83 -6.50 5.79
C VAL A 24 -1.98 -7.13 6.89
N ARG A 25 -1.06 -8.01 6.51
CA ARG A 25 -0.07 -8.67 7.38
C ARG A 25 1.33 -8.04 7.27
N GLY A 26 1.46 -7.02 6.44
CA GLY A 26 2.70 -6.30 6.20
C GLY A 26 2.49 -4.79 6.06
N LYS A 27 3.41 -4.15 5.35
CA LYS A 27 3.36 -2.72 5.04
C LYS A 27 2.79 -2.49 3.65
N VAL A 28 1.89 -1.53 3.54
CA VAL A 28 1.51 -0.93 2.27
C VAL A 28 2.43 0.26 2.04
N VAL A 29 3.01 0.36 0.85
CA VAL A 29 3.93 1.44 0.47
C VAL A 29 3.31 2.26 -0.63
N LEU A 30 3.42 3.59 -0.52
CA LEU A 30 3.10 4.51 -1.60
C LEU A 30 4.41 4.89 -2.30
N ASP A 31 4.48 4.59 -3.59
CA ASP A 31 5.57 5.02 -4.47
C ASP A 31 5.26 6.43 -4.98
N LEU A 32 6.09 7.39 -4.57
CA LEU A 32 5.95 8.80 -4.94
C LEU A 32 6.54 9.12 -6.33
N THR A 33 7.24 8.15 -6.93
CA THR A 33 7.93 8.34 -8.22
C THR A 33 7.08 7.94 -9.42
N ARG A 34 5.90 7.37 -9.18
CA ARG A 34 4.97 6.85 -10.19
C ARG A 34 3.57 7.41 -9.99
#